data_AF-J0WRT9-F1
#
_entry.id   AF-J0WRT9-F1
#
_cell.length_a   1.000
_cell.length_b   1.000
_cell.length_c   1.000
_cell.angle_alpha   90.00
_cell.angle_beta   90.00
_cell.angle_gamma   90.00
#
_symmetry.space_group_name_H-M   'P 1'
#
loop_
_entity.id
_entity.type
_entity.pdbx_description
1 polymer ?
#
loop_
_entity_poly.entity_id
_entity_poly.type
_entity_poly.pdbx_seq_one_letter_code
_entity_poly.pdbx_strand_id
1 'polypeptide(L)'
;MASVHVVTDQHPRLTIDLVHYATNVWTPELQDPDNPRCCPLCFSLYVRVIFSPESKPQLDILLVDCHDFFGACTRMLSAPRHADDLPRLQRLLEGTVARCPNTAWHEYTKEHVGRELESVVFSLYRCLTHVIGAGPRPVKRTSTFVRKSRKGRWPVAVEQLLPHGVHDSLWAHAIWCHTLICLLSFMFLQKLLEIACPTILPALLNDSHREILMDSVLTVMRMPFPQFGQAQRLPLDAYQNMAAAAWLSDPHNGVVDIAVRFIHTFVSGPDAHMDDIFRFHAGYERVLFETLIAVADGGIRRDNSTRDSVAAMASSLHGFLHLGGSQLHPVIVAYRERVLPVASPSLNQRYTPGYFTSVVLSQYAQLRICGGPGCSQRATATGPDEPGKLRACSRCNFMQYCSRGCQQRDWRDAAGGERTCHKALCPILCKMWAAGCSLQNQRTKEFSATFERADISPSEFQIIHNCASTSAALPDAMRAMILGNVRH
;
A
#
# COMPACT_ATOMS: atom_id res chain seq x y z
N MET A 1 12.16 -23.58 -27.32
CA MET A 1 11.32 -22.69 -26.49
C MET A 1 10.15 -23.50 -25.97
N ALA A 2 9.85 -23.41 -24.67
CA ALA A 2 8.76 -24.18 -24.06
C ALA A 2 7.41 -23.48 -24.33
N SER A 3 6.59 -24.06 -25.20
CA SER A 3 5.23 -23.56 -25.45
C SER A 3 4.28 -23.98 -24.33
N VAL A 4 3.29 -23.14 -24.03
CA VAL A 4 2.24 -23.46 -23.05
C VAL A 4 0.96 -23.83 -23.79
N HIS A 5 0.37 -24.96 -23.43
CA HIS A 5 -0.90 -25.42 -23.98
C HIS A 5 -2.05 -25.00 -23.08
N VAL A 6 -2.98 -24.21 -23.61
CA VAL A 6 -4.25 -23.92 -22.95
C VAL A 6 -5.22 -25.03 -23.34
N VAL A 7 -5.58 -25.86 -22.37
CA VAL A 7 -6.59 -26.91 -22.55
C VAL A 7 -7.87 -26.45 -21.87
N THR A 8 -8.93 -26.27 -22.66
CA THR A 8 -10.29 -26.17 -22.15
C THR A 8 -11.08 -27.32 -22.75
N ASP A 9 -12.00 -27.91 -21.98
CA ASP A 9 -12.79 -29.08 -22.40
C ASP A 9 -13.60 -28.87 -23.69
N GLN A 10 -13.75 -27.62 -24.15
CA GLN A 10 -14.65 -27.23 -25.25
C GLN A 10 -13.94 -26.66 -26.50
N HIS A 11 -12.61 -26.47 -26.50
CA HIS A 11 -11.92 -25.81 -27.61
C HIS A 11 -10.61 -26.50 -28.00
N PRO A 12 -10.19 -26.40 -29.29
CA PRO A 12 -8.92 -26.95 -29.76
C PRO A 12 -7.75 -26.39 -28.95
N ARG A 13 -6.75 -27.25 -28.68
CA ARG A 13 -5.55 -26.89 -27.91
C ARG A 13 -4.88 -25.66 -28.52
N LEU A 14 -4.93 -24.54 -27.80
CA LEU A 14 -4.22 -23.34 -28.19
C LEU A 14 -2.79 -23.40 -27.64
N THR A 15 -1.81 -23.18 -28.51
CA THR A 15 -0.39 -23.16 -28.14
C THR A 15 0.15 -21.74 -28.29
N ILE A 16 0.63 -21.17 -27.19
CA ILE A 16 1.20 -19.80 -27.18
C ILE A 16 2.68 -19.89 -26.78
N ASP A 17 3.56 -19.36 -27.62
CA ASP A 17 4.95 -19.11 -27.26
C ASP A 17 5.05 -17.78 -26.49
N LEU A 18 5.07 -17.88 -25.16
CA LEU A 18 4.95 -16.71 -24.28
C LEU A 18 6.10 -15.71 -24.47
N VAL A 19 7.32 -16.20 -24.68
CA VAL A 19 8.51 -15.36 -24.83
C VAL A 19 8.49 -14.68 -26.19
N HIS A 20 8.19 -15.43 -27.25
CA HIS A 20 8.07 -14.86 -28.59
C HIS A 20 7.00 -13.75 -28.64
N TYR A 21 5.82 -13.98 -28.07
CA TYR A 21 4.74 -12.99 -28.06
C TYR A 21 5.08 -11.75 -27.24
N ALA A 22 5.68 -11.88 -26.04
CA ALA A 22 6.12 -10.72 -25.26
C ALA A 22 7.05 -9.82 -26.07
N THR A 23 8.10 -10.41 -26.65
CA THR A 23 9.19 -9.65 -27.28
C THR A 23 8.80 -9.13 -28.65
N ASN A 24 8.17 -9.95 -29.49
CA ASN A 24 7.98 -9.63 -30.91
C ASN A 24 6.58 -9.13 -31.26
N VAL A 25 5.59 -9.31 -30.38
CA VAL A 25 4.20 -8.88 -30.61
C VAL A 25 3.83 -7.77 -29.63
N TRP A 26 3.80 -8.07 -28.33
CA TRP A 26 3.26 -7.13 -27.34
C TRP A 26 4.15 -5.92 -27.09
N THR A 27 5.48 -6.11 -27.04
CA THR A 27 6.39 -4.97 -26.82
C THR A 27 6.24 -3.91 -27.91
N PRO A 28 6.31 -4.23 -29.22
CA PRO A 28 6.09 -3.23 -30.29
C PRO A 28 4.66 -2.68 -30.37
N GLU A 29 3.65 -3.46 -29.98
CA GLU A 29 2.24 -3.05 -30.04
C GLU A 29 1.82 -2.14 -28.87
N LEU A 30 2.51 -2.22 -27.74
CA LEU A 30 2.30 -1.38 -26.55
C LEU A 30 3.28 -0.20 -26.45
N GLN A 31 4.23 -0.10 -27.38
CA GLN A 31 5.30 0.91 -27.30
C GLN A 31 4.78 2.35 -27.43
N ASP A 32 3.74 2.56 -28.24
CA ASP A 32 3.07 3.85 -28.44
C ASP A 32 1.78 3.88 -27.60
N PRO A 33 1.76 4.59 -26.46
CA PRO A 33 0.58 4.65 -25.61
C PRO A 33 -0.59 5.43 -26.24
N ASP A 34 -0.34 6.30 -27.21
CA ASP A 34 -1.38 7.11 -27.84
C ASP A 34 -2.04 6.38 -29.01
N ASN A 35 -1.35 5.38 -29.55
CA ASN A 35 -1.84 4.53 -30.63
C ASN A 35 -1.47 3.05 -30.41
N PRO A 36 -1.96 2.42 -29.33
CA PRO A 36 -1.69 1.02 -29.08
C PRO A 36 -2.31 0.17 -30.19
N ARG A 37 -1.54 -0.82 -30.65
CA ARG A 37 -1.97 -1.72 -31.74
C ARG A 37 -2.38 -3.10 -31.26
N CYS A 38 -2.23 -3.38 -29.97
CA CYS A 38 -2.55 -4.68 -29.42
C CYS A 38 -4.06 -4.90 -29.38
N CYS A 39 -4.49 -6.11 -29.72
CA CYS A 39 -5.86 -6.54 -29.48
C CYS A 39 -6.06 -6.80 -27.97
N PRO A 40 -6.95 -6.07 -27.27
CA PRO A 40 -7.19 -6.25 -25.83
C PRO A 40 -7.61 -7.66 -25.41
N LEU A 41 -8.36 -8.35 -26.26
CA LEU A 41 -8.86 -9.71 -25.98
C LEU A 41 -7.72 -10.73 -26.04
N CYS A 42 -6.90 -10.67 -27.10
CA CYS A 42 -5.72 -11.51 -27.21
C CYS A 42 -4.69 -11.21 -26.11
N PHE A 43 -4.49 -9.94 -25.77
CA PHE A 43 -3.60 -9.56 -24.69
C PHE A 43 -4.10 -10.05 -23.33
N SER A 44 -5.41 -9.94 -23.05
CA SER A 44 -6.00 -10.49 -21.82
C SER A 44 -5.82 -12.00 -21.70
N LEU A 45 -6.04 -12.75 -22.78
CA LEU A 45 -5.75 -14.18 -22.82
C LEU A 45 -4.27 -14.45 -22.54
N TYR A 46 -3.36 -13.74 -23.21
CA TYR A 46 -1.92 -13.87 -22.99
C TYR A 46 -1.56 -13.65 -21.51
N VAL A 47 -2.07 -12.59 -20.88
CA VAL A 47 -1.85 -12.27 -19.47
C VAL A 47 -2.43 -13.36 -18.55
N ARG A 48 -3.59 -13.94 -18.90
CA ARG A 48 -4.14 -15.07 -18.14
C ARG A 48 -3.22 -16.29 -18.21
N VAL A 49 -2.61 -16.56 -19.36
CA VAL A 49 -1.73 -17.73 -19.57
C VAL A 49 -0.36 -17.53 -18.91
N ILE A 50 0.30 -16.39 -19.08
CA ILE A 50 1.64 -16.14 -18.49
C ILE A 50 1.64 -16.24 -16.97
N PHE A 51 0.53 -15.92 -16.30
CA PHE A 51 0.39 -16.02 -14.84
C PHE A 51 -0.28 -17.31 -14.36
N SER A 52 -0.46 -18.30 -15.24
CA SER A 52 -0.88 -19.64 -14.82
C SER A 52 0.29 -20.35 -14.10
N PRO A 53 0.00 -21.28 -13.17
CA PRO A 53 1.05 -22.04 -12.47
C PRO A 53 2.03 -22.76 -13.42
N GLU A 54 1.53 -23.23 -14.56
CA GLU A 54 2.28 -23.97 -15.58
C GLU A 54 3.29 -23.10 -16.33
N SER A 55 3.01 -21.79 -16.43
CA SER A 55 3.84 -20.81 -17.14
C SER A 55 4.93 -20.18 -16.28
N LYS A 56 5.09 -20.63 -15.03
CA LYS A 56 6.05 -20.05 -14.08
C LYS A 56 7.50 -20.01 -14.61
N PRO A 57 8.04 -21.06 -15.28
CA PRO A 57 9.38 -21.00 -15.86
C PRO A 57 9.51 -19.91 -16.94
N GLN A 58 8.49 -19.75 -17.79
CA GLN A 58 8.45 -18.74 -18.84
C GLN A 58 8.34 -17.33 -18.24
N LEU A 59 7.52 -17.15 -17.20
CA LEU A 59 7.45 -15.88 -16.47
C LEU A 59 8.81 -15.51 -15.85
N ASP A 60 9.53 -16.48 -15.29
CA ASP A 60 10.86 -16.25 -14.74
C ASP A 60 11.87 -15.81 -15.81
N ILE A 61 11.78 -16.36 -17.03
CA ILE A 61 12.57 -15.91 -18.21
C ILE A 61 12.18 -14.48 -18.57
N LEU A 62 10.90 -14.19 -18.74
CA LEU A 62 10.42 -12.86 -19.12
C LEU A 62 10.86 -11.78 -18.13
N LEU A 63 10.84 -12.09 -16.83
CA LEU A 63 11.28 -11.18 -15.78
C LEU A 63 12.78 -10.83 -15.85
N VAL A 64 13.62 -11.71 -16.38
CA VAL A 64 15.07 -11.50 -16.46
C VAL A 64 15.47 -10.96 -17.83
N ASP A 65 14.92 -11.53 -18.90
CA ASP A 65 15.40 -11.33 -20.27
C ASP A 65 14.50 -10.42 -21.11
N CYS A 66 13.29 -10.08 -20.64
CA CYS A 66 12.30 -9.32 -21.42
C CYS A 66 11.80 -8.08 -20.66
N HIS A 67 12.73 -7.26 -20.15
CA HIS A 67 12.38 -6.04 -19.40
C HIS A 67 11.57 -5.05 -20.24
N ASP A 68 11.83 -4.98 -21.55
CA ASP A 68 11.14 -4.07 -22.46
C ASP A 68 9.64 -4.35 -22.53
N PHE A 69 9.21 -5.60 -22.37
CA PHE A 69 7.79 -5.96 -22.31
C PHE A 69 7.10 -5.32 -21.10
N PHE A 70 7.68 -5.45 -19.91
CA PHE A 70 7.13 -4.83 -18.70
C PHE A 70 7.29 -3.30 -18.72
N GLY A 71 8.35 -2.80 -19.36
CA GLY A 71 8.56 -1.38 -19.64
C GLY A 71 7.47 -0.80 -20.55
N ALA A 72 7.07 -1.51 -21.61
CA ALA A 72 5.97 -1.12 -22.48
C ALA A 72 4.63 -1.16 -21.73
N CYS A 73 4.40 -2.18 -20.90
CA CYS A 73 3.20 -2.27 -20.06
C CYS A 73 3.09 -1.08 -19.09
N THR A 74 4.18 -0.71 -18.42
CA THR A 74 4.22 0.45 -17.51
C THR A 74 4.04 1.76 -18.26
N ARG A 75 4.75 1.98 -19.37
CA ARG A 75 4.56 3.18 -20.21
C ARG A 75 3.11 3.33 -20.67
N MET A 76 2.47 2.26 -21.14
CA MET A 76 1.07 2.29 -21.56
C MET A 76 0.11 2.74 -20.43
N LEU A 77 0.32 2.24 -19.21
CA LEU A 77 -0.51 2.58 -18.05
C LEU A 77 -0.22 3.96 -17.45
N SER A 78 1.02 4.41 -17.53
CA SER A 78 1.49 5.64 -16.87
C SER A 78 1.60 6.82 -17.82
N ALA A 79 1.27 6.63 -19.11
CA ALA A 79 1.17 7.70 -20.07
C ALA A 79 0.18 8.76 -19.56
N PRO A 80 0.55 10.06 -19.57
CA PRO A 80 -0.35 11.13 -19.20
C PRO A 80 -1.61 11.10 -20.08
N ARG A 81 -2.78 11.10 -19.45
CA ARG A 81 -4.07 11.12 -20.15
C ARG A 81 -5.01 12.09 -19.44
N HIS A 82 -5.92 12.67 -20.20
CA HIS A 82 -7.10 13.33 -19.70
C HIS A 82 -8.31 12.43 -19.85
N ALA A 83 -9.38 12.69 -19.10
CA ALA A 83 -10.64 11.96 -19.21
C ALA A 83 -11.18 11.99 -20.66
N ASP A 84 -10.97 13.10 -21.36
CA ASP A 84 -11.40 13.32 -22.74
C ASP A 84 -10.65 12.45 -23.77
N ASP A 85 -9.49 11.89 -23.42
CA ASP A 85 -8.72 11.00 -24.30
C ASP A 85 -9.27 9.58 -24.31
N LEU A 86 -9.99 9.17 -23.26
CA LEU A 86 -10.44 7.79 -23.08
C LEU A 86 -11.41 7.31 -24.17
N PRO A 87 -12.41 8.10 -24.62
CA PRO A 87 -13.27 7.70 -25.73
C PRO A 87 -12.51 7.48 -27.04
N ARG A 88 -11.45 8.25 -27.30
CA ARG A 88 -10.58 8.04 -28.47
C ARG A 88 -9.82 6.73 -28.33
N LEU A 89 -9.20 6.48 -27.17
CA LEU A 89 -8.47 5.25 -26.91
C LEU A 89 -9.37 4.01 -27.02
N GLN A 90 -10.57 4.06 -26.44
CA GLN A 90 -11.57 2.99 -26.55
C GLN A 90 -11.87 2.66 -28.02
N ARG A 91 -12.18 3.66 -28.86
CA ARG A 91 -12.44 3.44 -30.31
C ARG A 91 -11.24 2.86 -31.05
N LEU A 92 -10.02 3.27 -30.70
CA LEU A 92 -8.81 2.70 -31.31
C LEU A 92 -8.72 1.21 -30.98
N LEU A 93 -8.91 0.84 -29.71
CA LEU A 93 -8.86 -0.54 -29.24
C LEU A 93 -9.98 -1.40 -29.84
N GLU A 94 -11.22 -0.91 -29.90
CA GLU A 94 -12.33 -1.57 -30.62
C GLU A 94 -11.95 -1.84 -32.08
N GLY A 95 -11.33 -0.87 -32.75
CA GLY A 95 -10.82 -1.02 -34.11
C GLY A 95 -9.75 -2.10 -34.23
N THR A 96 -8.86 -2.26 -33.24
CA THR A 96 -7.87 -3.35 -33.21
C THR A 96 -8.51 -4.72 -33.03
N VAL A 97 -9.56 -4.83 -32.20
CA VAL A 97 -10.32 -6.09 -32.03
C VAL A 97 -11.00 -6.48 -33.33
N ALA A 98 -11.68 -5.54 -33.99
CA ALA A 98 -12.40 -5.78 -35.24
C ALA A 98 -11.49 -6.25 -36.38
N ARG A 99 -10.22 -5.82 -36.39
CA ARG A 99 -9.22 -6.21 -37.40
C ARG A 99 -8.29 -7.33 -36.92
N CYS A 100 -8.53 -7.92 -35.75
CA CYS A 100 -7.62 -8.89 -35.17
C CYS A 100 -7.62 -10.19 -36.01
N PRO A 101 -6.45 -10.68 -36.47
CA PRO A 101 -6.39 -11.93 -37.21
C PRO A 101 -6.61 -13.17 -36.32
N ASN A 102 -6.46 -13.02 -34.99
CA ASN A 102 -6.52 -14.11 -34.02
C ASN A 102 -7.91 -14.23 -33.37
N THR A 103 -8.99 -14.15 -34.16
CA THR A 103 -10.37 -14.19 -33.64
C THR A 103 -10.69 -15.44 -32.83
N ALA A 104 -10.03 -16.57 -33.10
CA ALA A 104 -10.15 -17.79 -32.31
C ALA A 104 -9.75 -17.60 -30.83
N TRP A 105 -8.87 -16.64 -30.51
CA TRP A 105 -8.47 -16.34 -29.14
C TRP A 105 -9.57 -15.58 -28.38
N HIS A 106 -10.42 -14.86 -29.10
CA HIS A 106 -11.51 -14.09 -28.50
C HIS A 106 -12.54 -15.01 -27.83
N GLU A 107 -12.66 -16.25 -28.30
CA GLU A 107 -13.53 -17.27 -27.71
C GLU A 107 -13.23 -17.53 -26.22
N TYR A 108 -11.96 -17.35 -25.80
CA TYR A 108 -11.51 -17.55 -24.42
C TYR A 108 -11.66 -16.31 -23.53
N THR A 109 -12.12 -15.19 -24.09
CA THR A 109 -12.23 -13.88 -23.43
C THR A 109 -13.56 -13.19 -23.76
N LYS A 110 -14.59 -13.97 -24.09
CA LYS A 110 -15.91 -13.45 -24.49
C LYS A 110 -16.55 -12.55 -23.43
N GLU A 111 -16.24 -12.78 -22.16
CA GLU A 111 -16.69 -11.97 -21.03
C GLU A 111 -16.21 -10.50 -21.09
N HIS A 112 -15.23 -10.20 -21.95
CA HIS A 112 -14.63 -8.88 -22.11
C HIS A 112 -15.04 -8.17 -23.40
N VAL A 113 -15.88 -8.77 -24.25
CA VAL A 113 -16.34 -8.13 -25.49
C VAL A 113 -17.20 -6.90 -25.15
N GLY A 114 -16.91 -5.77 -25.79
CA GLY A 114 -17.52 -4.46 -25.50
C GLY A 114 -16.93 -3.77 -24.26
N ARG A 115 -15.82 -4.27 -23.72
CA ARG A 115 -15.06 -3.71 -22.59
C ARG A 115 -13.56 -3.71 -22.88
N GLU A 116 -13.22 -3.29 -24.09
CA GLU A 116 -11.88 -3.39 -24.66
C GLU A 116 -10.84 -2.59 -23.86
N LEU A 117 -11.14 -1.34 -23.50
CA LEU A 117 -10.26 -0.51 -22.66
C LEU A 117 -10.09 -1.11 -21.27
N GLU A 118 -11.17 -1.52 -20.61
CA GLU A 118 -11.10 -2.16 -19.30
C GLU A 118 -10.28 -3.44 -19.37
N SER A 119 -10.49 -4.26 -20.40
CA SER A 119 -9.77 -5.51 -20.60
C SER A 119 -8.27 -5.27 -20.71
N VAL A 120 -7.81 -4.32 -21.54
CA VAL A 120 -6.38 -4.04 -21.68
C VAL A 120 -5.81 -3.43 -20.39
N VAL A 121 -6.49 -2.47 -19.75
CA VAL A 121 -6.02 -1.83 -18.52
C VAL A 121 -5.95 -2.83 -17.35
N PHE A 122 -6.97 -3.66 -17.17
CA PHE A 122 -6.95 -4.73 -16.17
C PHE A 122 -5.83 -5.73 -16.44
N SER A 123 -5.61 -6.12 -17.68
CA SER A 123 -4.53 -7.04 -18.06
C SER A 123 -3.15 -6.44 -17.75
N LEU A 124 -2.95 -5.16 -18.08
CA LEU A 124 -1.71 -4.45 -17.77
C LEU A 124 -1.48 -4.37 -16.26
N TYR A 125 -2.49 -3.99 -15.47
CA TYR A 125 -2.33 -3.95 -14.02
C TYR A 125 -2.15 -5.33 -13.41
N ARG A 126 -2.80 -6.37 -13.95
CA ARG A 126 -2.57 -7.75 -13.54
C ARG A 126 -1.12 -8.17 -13.77
N CYS A 127 -0.53 -7.80 -14.90
CA CYS A 127 0.91 -7.98 -15.13
C CYS A 127 1.72 -7.34 -14.03
N LEU A 128 1.54 -6.04 -13.81
CA LEU A 128 2.40 -5.30 -12.90
C LEU A 128 2.23 -5.72 -11.44
N THR A 129 0.98 -5.86 -10.98
CA THR A 129 0.66 -6.29 -9.61
C THR A 129 1.17 -7.69 -9.31
N HIS A 130 1.11 -8.62 -10.26
CA HIS A 130 1.66 -9.96 -10.06
C HIS A 130 3.18 -9.93 -9.97
N VAL A 131 3.85 -9.20 -10.85
CA VAL A 131 5.32 -9.12 -10.87
C VAL A 131 5.89 -8.49 -9.60
N ILE A 132 5.33 -7.35 -9.18
CA ILE A 132 5.75 -6.69 -7.93
C ILE A 132 5.29 -7.46 -6.69
N GLY A 133 4.15 -8.17 -6.78
CA GLY A 133 3.52 -8.91 -5.68
C GLY A 133 4.04 -10.32 -5.44
N ALA A 134 4.64 -10.99 -6.43
CA ALA A 134 5.09 -12.39 -6.39
C ALA A 134 6.36 -12.62 -5.52
N GLY A 135 6.43 -12.02 -4.33
CA GLY A 135 7.47 -12.28 -3.33
C GLY A 135 6.95 -13.21 -2.21
N PRO A 136 7.84 -13.91 -1.49
CA PRO A 136 7.44 -14.62 -0.27
C PRO A 136 6.72 -13.67 0.69
N ARG A 137 5.73 -14.23 1.39
CA ARG A 137 4.75 -13.59 2.30
C ARG A 137 5.31 -12.48 3.23
N PRO A 138 4.43 -11.64 3.80
CA PRO A 138 4.71 -10.27 4.30
C PRO A 138 5.81 -10.06 5.36
N VAL A 139 6.41 -11.11 5.91
CA VAL A 139 7.11 -11.03 7.20
C VAL A 139 8.52 -10.42 7.09
N LYS A 140 9.08 -10.23 5.87
CA LYS A 140 10.41 -9.60 5.64
C LYS A 140 10.44 -8.70 4.40
N ARG A 141 9.38 -7.90 4.21
CA ARG A 141 8.93 -7.24 2.95
C ARG A 141 9.87 -6.26 2.23
N THR A 142 10.98 -5.84 2.82
CA THR A 142 11.77 -4.73 2.25
C THR A 142 13.05 -5.21 1.57
N SER A 143 13.55 -6.39 1.92
CA SER A 143 14.67 -7.00 1.18
C SER A 143 14.25 -7.52 -0.19
N THR A 144 12.97 -7.72 -0.46
CA THR A 144 12.50 -8.42 -1.67
C THR A 144 12.69 -7.63 -2.95
N PHE A 145 12.47 -6.31 -2.95
CA PHE A 145 12.71 -5.50 -4.15
C PHE A 145 14.21 -5.48 -4.48
N VAL A 146 15.05 -5.10 -3.52
CA VAL A 146 16.52 -5.08 -3.65
C VAL A 146 17.08 -6.47 -3.99
N ARG A 147 16.55 -7.55 -3.40
CA ARG A 147 17.03 -8.92 -3.65
C ARG A 147 16.59 -9.46 -5.01
N LYS A 148 15.42 -9.06 -5.53
CA LYS A 148 14.97 -9.42 -6.88
C LYS A 148 15.78 -8.67 -7.94
N SER A 149 15.99 -7.37 -7.75
CA SER A 149 16.82 -6.54 -8.64
C SER A 149 18.23 -7.11 -8.80
N ARG A 150 18.84 -7.65 -7.73
CA ARG A 150 20.15 -8.34 -7.79
C ARG A 150 20.22 -9.56 -8.72
N LYS A 151 19.09 -10.17 -9.07
CA LYS A 151 19.04 -11.29 -10.03
C LYS A 151 18.75 -10.82 -11.45
N GLY A 152 18.84 -9.51 -11.72
CA GLY A 152 18.44 -8.92 -13.00
C GLY A 152 16.93 -9.04 -13.27
N ARG A 153 16.10 -9.29 -12.25
CA ARG A 153 14.65 -9.35 -12.43
C ARG A 153 14.06 -7.95 -12.48
N TRP A 154 13.13 -7.74 -13.41
CA TRP A 154 12.30 -6.55 -13.48
C TRP A 154 11.32 -6.47 -12.28
N PRO A 155 11.09 -5.29 -11.68
CA PRO A 155 11.78 -4.02 -11.95
C PRO A 155 13.15 -4.03 -11.25
N VAL A 156 14.17 -3.51 -11.92
CA VAL A 156 15.50 -3.30 -11.33
C VAL A 156 15.58 -1.99 -10.55
N ALA A 157 14.73 -1.01 -10.88
CA ALA A 157 14.68 0.32 -10.29
C ALA A 157 13.23 0.85 -10.22
N VAL A 158 12.97 1.85 -9.36
CA VAL A 158 11.62 2.42 -9.17
C VAL A 158 11.18 3.22 -10.40
N GLU A 159 12.14 3.81 -11.10
CA GLU A 159 11.95 4.61 -12.31
C GLU A 159 11.33 3.78 -13.45
N GLN A 160 11.57 2.46 -13.48
CA GLN A 160 10.90 1.57 -14.43
C GLN A 160 9.40 1.40 -14.14
N LEU A 161 8.96 1.67 -12.91
CA LEU A 161 7.55 1.69 -12.54
C LEU A 161 6.89 3.05 -12.79
N LEU A 162 7.69 4.09 -12.98
CA LEU A 162 7.27 5.49 -13.12
C LEU A 162 8.00 6.15 -14.31
N PRO A 163 7.83 5.62 -15.55
CA PRO A 163 8.66 6.00 -16.69
C PRO A 163 8.47 7.44 -17.17
N HIS A 164 7.38 8.11 -16.77
CA HIS A 164 7.12 9.53 -17.06
C HIS A 164 7.47 10.44 -15.87
N GLY A 165 8.20 9.92 -14.88
CA GLY A 165 8.46 10.62 -13.62
C GLY A 165 7.34 10.41 -12.61
N VAL A 166 7.64 10.73 -11.35
CA VAL A 166 6.77 10.41 -10.21
C VAL A 166 5.40 11.04 -10.34
N HIS A 167 5.33 12.33 -10.67
CA HIS A 167 4.08 13.08 -10.70
C HIS A 167 3.13 12.55 -11.79
N ASP A 168 3.59 12.52 -13.04
CA ASP A 168 2.72 12.21 -14.18
C ASP A 168 2.31 10.74 -14.24
N SER A 169 3.20 9.84 -13.83
CA SER A 169 2.87 8.41 -13.74
C SER A 169 1.82 8.14 -12.65
N LEU A 170 1.92 8.81 -11.49
CA LEU A 170 0.93 8.65 -10.42
C LEU A 170 -0.41 9.30 -10.77
N TRP A 171 -0.40 10.43 -11.49
CA TRP A 171 -1.61 11.04 -12.03
C TRP A 171 -2.38 10.07 -12.93
N ALA A 172 -1.69 9.45 -13.89
CA ALA A 172 -2.29 8.44 -14.77
C ALA A 172 -2.91 7.28 -13.97
N HIS A 173 -2.23 6.78 -12.94
CA HIS A 173 -2.78 5.73 -12.07
C HIS A 173 -3.98 6.19 -11.25
N ALA A 174 -3.99 7.43 -10.75
CA ALA A 174 -5.14 8.00 -10.05
C ALA A 174 -6.36 8.11 -10.98
N ILE A 175 -6.15 8.49 -12.24
CA ILE A 175 -7.21 8.48 -13.26
C ILE A 175 -7.77 7.07 -13.44
N TRP A 176 -6.95 6.04 -13.57
CA TRP A 176 -7.45 4.67 -13.72
C TRP A 176 -8.22 4.16 -12.49
N CYS A 177 -7.81 4.56 -11.28
CA CYS A 177 -8.59 4.31 -10.07
C CYS A 177 -9.97 4.97 -10.11
N HIS A 178 -10.07 6.14 -10.74
CA HIS A 178 -11.29 6.94 -10.78
C HIS A 178 -12.24 6.53 -11.90
N THR A 179 -11.73 6.46 -13.13
CA THR A 179 -12.55 6.29 -14.35
C THR A 179 -13.06 4.88 -14.51
N LEU A 180 -12.20 3.88 -14.27
CA LEU A 180 -12.56 2.47 -14.43
C LEU A 180 -12.93 1.81 -13.10
N ILE A 181 -12.68 2.50 -11.98
CA ILE A 181 -12.77 1.92 -10.63
C ILE A 181 -12.01 0.59 -10.57
N CYS A 182 -10.79 0.63 -11.09
CA CYS A 182 -9.97 -0.56 -11.26
C CYS A 182 -9.38 -1.02 -9.92
N LEU A 183 -9.78 -2.18 -9.42
CA LEU A 183 -9.20 -2.72 -8.17
C LEU A 183 -7.70 -2.97 -8.27
N LEU A 184 -7.26 -3.42 -9.44
CA LEU A 184 -5.86 -3.73 -9.66
C LEU A 184 -5.00 -2.46 -9.68
N SER A 185 -5.56 -1.28 -10.00
CA SER A 185 -4.84 -0.01 -9.90
C SER A 185 -4.63 0.40 -8.44
N PHE A 186 -5.63 0.22 -7.57
CA PHE A 186 -5.45 0.39 -6.12
C PHE A 186 -4.40 -0.57 -5.55
N MET A 187 -4.47 -1.85 -5.92
CA MET A 187 -3.46 -2.82 -5.50
C MET A 187 -2.07 -2.45 -6.00
N PHE A 188 -1.95 -1.93 -7.21
CA PHE A 188 -0.68 -1.46 -7.76
C PHE A 188 -0.14 -0.25 -6.99
N LEU A 189 -0.96 0.79 -6.77
CA LEU A 189 -0.58 1.96 -5.97
C LEU A 189 -0.19 1.58 -4.54
N GLN A 190 -0.94 0.65 -3.92
CA GLN A 190 -0.59 0.09 -2.62
C GLN A 190 0.82 -0.53 -2.65
N LYS A 191 1.15 -1.31 -3.68
CA LYS A 191 2.47 -1.92 -3.82
C LYS A 191 3.57 -0.91 -4.09
N LEU A 192 3.27 0.13 -4.86
CA LEU A 192 4.17 1.26 -5.07
C LEU A 192 4.51 1.95 -3.74
N LEU A 193 3.52 2.23 -2.91
CA LEU A 193 3.73 2.76 -1.54
C LEU A 193 4.57 1.79 -0.71
N GLU A 194 4.26 0.49 -0.69
CA GLU A 194 5.08 -0.50 0.05
C GLU A 194 6.56 -0.53 -0.40
N ILE A 195 6.84 -0.25 -1.68
CA ILE A 195 8.20 -0.26 -2.24
C ILE A 195 8.92 1.06 -1.98
N ALA A 196 8.32 2.18 -2.37
CA ALA A 196 8.95 3.49 -2.46
C ALA A 196 8.07 4.64 -1.91
N CYS A 197 7.36 4.38 -0.80
CA CYS A 197 6.59 5.37 -0.05
C CYS A 197 7.23 6.77 0.02
N PRO A 198 8.51 6.94 0.40
CA PRO A 198 9.10 8.28 0.56
C PRO A 198 9.13 9.11 -0.72
N THR A 199 9.22 8.45 -1.87
CA THR A 199 9.28 9.07 -3.19
C THR A 199 7.86 9.33 -3.72
N ILE A 200 6.95 8.38 -3.53
CA ILE A 200 5.61 8.40 -4.13
C ILE A 200 4.62 9.19 -3.29
N LEU A 201 4.69 9.07 -1.96
CA LEU A 201 3.68 9.59 -1.07
C LEU A 201 3.54 11.12 -1.12
N PRO A 202 4.62 11.93 -1.16
CA PRO A 202 4.48 13.37 -1.30
C PRO A 202 3.71 13.80 -2.56
N ALA A 203 3.90 13.09 -3.68
CA ALA A 203 3.18 13.35 -4.91
C ALA A 203 1.71 12.92 -4.83
N LEU A 204 1.42 11.77 -4.22
CA LEU A 204 0.04 11.31 -4.00
C LEU A 204 -0.75 12.20 -3.04
N LEU A 205 -0.08 12.83 -2.07
CA LEU A 205 -0.69 13.77 -1.13
C LEU A 205 -0.83 15.19 -1.69
N ASN A 206 -0.41 15.44 -2.93
CA ASN A 206 -0.78 16.67 -3.64
C ASN A 206 -2.32 16.73 -3.77
N ASP A 207 -2.91 17.92 -3.59
CA ASP A 207 -4.36 18.09 -3.50
C ASP A 207 -5.11 17.42 -4.67
N SER A 208 -4.66 17.60 -5.90
CA SER A 208 -5.32 17.03 -7.09
C SER A 208 -5.30 15.50 -7.11
N HIS A 209 -4.17 14.88 -6.75
CA HIS A 209 -4.06 13.41 -6.67
C HIS A 209 -4.90 12.85 -5.53
N ARG A 210 -4.81 13.50 -4.37
CA ARG A 210 -5.50 13.10 -3.14
C ARG A 210 -7.00 13.09 -3.35
N GLU A 211 -7.56 14.17 -3.87
CA GLU A 211 -9.01 14.31 -4.08
C GLU A 211 -9.56 13.22 -5.02
N ILE A 212 -8.91 12.99 -6.16
CA ILE A 212 -9.33 11.94 -7.10
C ILE A 212 -9.25 10.55 -6.45
N LEU A 213 -8.19 10.26 -5.70
CA LEU A 213 -8.06 8.99 -5.01
C LEU A 213 -9.08 8.82 -3.90
N MET A 214 -9.38 9.87 -3.13
CA MET A 214 -10.41 9.85 -2.09
C MET A 214 -11.81 9.66 -2.68
N ASP A 215 -12.15 10.38 -3.75
CA ASP A 215 -13.40 10.18 -4.49
C ASP A 215 -13.51 8.73 -4.96
N SER A 216 -12.42 8.17 -5.50
CA SER A 216 -12.37 6.79 -5.98
C SER A 216 -12.53 5.76 -4.85
N VAL A 217 -11.89 5.99 -3.70
CA VAL A 217 -12.02 5.16 -2.49
C VAL A 217 -13.46 5.16 -1.98
N LEU A 218 -14.08 6.34 -1.87
CA LEU A 218 -15.47 6.49 -1.43
C LEU A 218 -16.43 5.81 -2.40
N THR A 219 -16.21 5.99 -3.71
CA THR A 219 -16.97 5.33 -4.77
C THR A 219 -16.89 3.81 -4.63
N VAL A 220 -15.69 3.25 -4.52
CA VAL A 220 -15.46 1.82 -4.28
C VAL A 220 -16.21 1.31 -3.06
N MET A 221 -16.20 2.06 -1.96
CA MET A 221 -16.79 1.62 -0.71
C MET A 221 -18.32 1.78 -0.66
N ARG A 222 -18.92 2.63 -1.50
CA ARG A 222 -20.37 2.93 -1.49
C ARG A 222 -21.15 2.34 -2.68
N MET A 223 -20.50 2.06 -3.81
CA MET A 223 -21.21 1.63 -5.03
C MET A 223 -21.37 0.11 -5.22
N PRO A 224 -22.56 -0.37 -5.64
CA PRO A 224 -22.81 -1.78 -5.93
C PRO A 224 -22.05 -2.33 -7.16
N PHE A 225 -21.66 -3.62 -7.08
CA PHE A 225 -20.71 -4.25 -8.00
C PHE A 225 -21.10 -4.48 -9.48
N PRO A 226 -22.34 -4.34 -9.98
CA PRO A 226 -22.55 -4.37 -11.43
C PRO A 226 -22.35 -2.99 -12.12
N GLN A 227 -22.18 -1.90 -11.38
CA GLN A 227 -22.10 -0.54 -11.96
C GLN A 227 -20.66 -0.02 -12.17
N PHE A 228 -19.66 -0.85 -11.90
CA PHE A 228 -18.26 -0.51 -12.16
C PHE A 228 -18.02 -0.34 -13.67
N GLY A 229 -17.66 0.88 -14.09
CA GLY A 229 -17.48 1.29 -15.49
C GLY A 229 -18.48 2.34 -16.00
N GLN A 230 -19.58 2.59 -15.28
CA GLN A 230 -20.54 3.67 -15.61
C GLN A 230 -20.58 4.79 -14.57
N ALA A 231 -19.67 4.75 -13.61
CA ALA A 231 -19.62 5.72 -12.52
C ALA A 231 -19.25 7.10 -13.06
N GLN A 232 -20.22 8.01 -13.13
CA GLN A 232 -19.89 9.43 -13.18
C GLN A 232 -19.43 9.88 -11.80
N ARG A 233 -18.56 10.91 -11.77
CA ARG A 233 -18.15 11.55 -10.52
C ARG A 233 -19.40 12.00 -9.77
N LEU A 234 -19.66 11.34 -8.65
CA LEU A 234 -20.75 11.73 -7.76
C LEU A 234 -20.28 12.94 -6.94
N PRO A 235 -21.07 14.03 -6.87
CA PRO A 235 -20.76 15.13 -5.97
C PRO A 235 -20.81 14.65 -4.51
N LEU A 236 -20.09 15.35 -3.61
CA LEU A 236 -19.83 14.87 -2.25
C LEU A 236 -21.12 14.60 -1.45
N ASP A 237 -22.15 15.41 -1.69
CA ASP A 237 -23.50 15.31 -1.12
C ASP A 237 -24.28 14.08 -1.62
N ALA A 238 -24.03 13.64 -2.86
CA ALA A 238 -24.65 12.42 -3.38
C ALA A 238 -24.24 11.19 -2.57
N TYR A 239 -23.00 11.13 -2.09
CA TYR A 239 -22.58 10.02 -1.23
C TYR A 239 -23.39 9.98 0.06
N GLN A 240 -23.63 11.12 0.72
CA GLN A 240 -24.32 11.19 2.02
C GLN A 240 -25.72 10.56 1.98
N ASN A 241 -26.37 10.61 0.82
CA ASN A 241 -27.73 10.08 0.62
C ASN A 241 -27.76 8.63 0.13
N MET A 242 -26.61 8.01 -0.17
CA MET A 242 -26.56 6.60 -0.55
C MET A 242 -26.72 5.71 0.69
N ALA A 243 -27.85 5.01 0.81
CA ALA A 243 -28.04 4.01 1.84
C ALA A 243 -26.95 2.91 1.73
N ALA A 244 -26.47 2.42 2.88
CA ALA A 244 -25.54 1.28 2.95
C ALA A 244 -26.18 0.08 2.25
N ALA A 245 -25.72 -0.20 1.03
CA ALA A 245 -26.48 -1.05 0.14
C ALA A 245 -26.18 -2.54 0.40
N ALA A 246 -27.19 -3.39 0.17
CA ALA A 246 -27.18 -4.83 0.44
C ALA A 246 -26.00 -5.60 -0.21
N TRP A 247 -25.33 -5.00 -1.20
CA TRP A 247 -24.15 -5.59 -1.85
C TRP A 247 -22.94 -5.71 -0.92
N LEU A 248 -22.84 -4.88 0.13
CA LEU A 248 -21.72 -4.95 1.09
C LEU A 248 -21.68 -6.29 1.84
N SER A 249 -22.83 -6.97 1.95
CA SER A 249 -22.94 -8.28 2.57
C SER A 249 -22.53 -9.42 1.64
N ASP A 250 -22.25 -9.16 0.35
CA ASP A 250 -21.82 -10.17 -0.60
C ASP A 250 -20.39 -10.66 -0.25
N PRO A 251 -20.24 -11.92 0.19
CA PRO A 251 -18.95 -12.50 0.52
C PRO A 251 -18.08 -12.75 -0.71
N HIS A 252 -18.48 -12.36 -1.92
CA HIS A 252 -17.65 -12.33 -3.13
C HIS A 252 -17.00 -10.95 -3.37
N ASN A 253 -17.43 -9.90 -2.66
CA ASN A 253 -16.97 -8.53 -2.90
C ASN A 253 -15.60 -8.23 -2.27
N GLY A 254 -14.53 -8.30 -3.07
CA GLY A 254 -13.15 -8.01 -2.64
C GLY A 254 -12.76 -6.54 -2.70
N VAL A 255 -13.69 -5.71 -3.16
CA VAL A 255 -13.43 -4.33 -3.57
C VAL A 255 -13.18 -3.46 -2.34
N VAL A 256 -14.04 -3.61 -1.34
CA VAL A 256 -13.92 -2.92 -0.05
C VAL A 256 -12.62 -3.30 0.67
N ASP A 257 -12.24 -4.58 0.65
CA ASP A 257 -10.98 -5.04 1.26
C ASP A 257 -9.78 -4.31 0.65
N ILE A 258 -9.74 -4.21 -0.68
CA ILE A 258 -8.64 -3.55 -1.39
C ILE A 258 -8.59 -2.06 -1.03
N ALA A 259 -9.73 -1.35 -0.99
CA ALA A 259 -9.73 0.06 -0.61
C ALA A 259 -9.35 0.28 0.86
N VAL A 260 -9.85 -0.54 1.78
CA VAL A 260 -9.46 -0.50 3.20
C VAL A 260 -7.95 -0.73 3.34
N ARG A 261 -7.39 -1.72 2.64
CA ARG A 261 -5.96 -2.03 2.69
C ARG A 261 -5.10 -0.95 2.04
N PHE A 262 -5.62 -0.29 1.00
CA PHE A 262 -4.99 0.88 0.40
C PHE A 262 -4.89 2.02 1.43
N ILE A 263 -5.99 2.42 2.07
CA ILE A 263 -5.98 3.45 3.12
C ILE A 263 -5.08 3.03 4.29
N HIS A 264 -5.15 1.77 4.73
CA HIS A 264 -4.32 1.26 5.81
C HIS A 264 -2.80 1.35 5.51
N THR A 265 -2.41 1.40 4.23
CA THR A 265 -0.99 1.58 3.85
C THR A 265 -0.47 2.98 4.22
N PHE A 266 -1.33 3.98 4.37
CA PHE A 266 -0.96 5.29 4.91
C PHE A 266 -0.80 5.29 6.43
N VAL A 267 -1.33 4.28 7.14
CA VAL A 267 -1.27 4.17 8.60
C VAL A 267 -0.11 3.29 9.06
N SER A 268 0.16 2.21 8.32
CA SER A 268 1.10 1.17 8.75
C SER A 268 1.96 0.63 7.61
N GLY A 269 2.02 1.36 6.50
CA GLY A 269 2.91 1.06 5.39
C GLY A 269 4.37 1.30 5.78
N PRO A 270 5.32 0.63 5.09
CA PRO A 270 6.74 0.98 5.20
C PRO A 270 6.96 2.47 4.90
N ASP A 271 7.72 3.13 5.77
CA ASP A 271 7.99 4.58 5.75
C ASP A 271 6.76 5.50 5.83
N ALA A 272 5.57 4.97 6.09
CA ALA A 272 4.40 5.81 6.35
C ALA A 272 4.59 6.53 7.69
N HIS A 273 4.25 7.80 7.73
CA HIS A 273 4.17 8.61 8.93
C HIS A 273 2.73 8.65 9.45
N MET A 274 2.55 8.79 10.77
CA MET A 274 1.20 8.82 11.34
C MET A 274 0.36 10.01 10.87
N ASP A 275 0.96 11.09 10.39
CA ASP A 275 0.26 12.24 9.83
C ASP A 275 -0.16 12.05 8.37
N ASP A 276 0.44 11.09 7.67
CA ASP A 276 0.13 10.84 6.25
C ASP A 276 -1.32 10.43 6.03
N ILE A 277 -1.90 9.65 6.96
CA ILE A 277 -3.33 9.30 6.90
C ILE A 277 -4.21 10.54 7.05
N PHE A 278 -3.89 11.44 7.98
CA PHE A 278 -4.66 12.67 8.18
C PHE A 278 -4.57 13.59 6.96
N ARG A 279 -3.37 13.69 6.36
CA ARG A 279 -3.16 14.44 5.11
C ARG A 279 -3.91 13.81 3.94
N PHE A 280 -4.00 12.48 3.89
CA PHE A 280 -4.67 11.77 2.81
C PHE A 280 -6.19 11.98 2.81
N HIS A 281 -6.83 11.98 3.96
CA HIS A 281 -8.29 12.19 4.05
C HIS A 281 -8.68 13.61 4.46
N ALA A 282 -7.76 14.58 4.37
CA ALA A 282 -8.02 15.97 4.73
C ALA A 282 -9.18 16.54 3.90
N GLY A 283 -10.20 17.09 4.57
CA GLY A 283 -11.44 17.59 3.94
C GLY A 283 -12.50 16.51 3.66
N TYR A 284 -12.18 15.23 3.87
CA TYR A 284 -13.08 14.09 3.64
C TYR A 284 -13.41 13.33 4.93
N GLU A 285 -13.05 13.87 6.10
CA GLU A 285 -13.06 13.14 7.37
C GLU A 285 -14.46 12.64 7.74
N ARG A 286 -15.46 13.52 7.59
CA ARG A 286 -16.86 13.20 7.92
C ARG A 286 -17.44 12.15 6.99
N VAL A 287 -17.30 12.33 5.67
CA VAL A 287 -17.83 11.38 4.68
C VAL A 287 -17.12 10.04 4.78
N LEU A 288 -15.80 10.03 5.00
CA LEU A 288 -15.04 8.80 5.17
C LEU A 288 -15.46 8.05 6.44
N PHE A 289 -15.67 8.77 7.56
CA PHE A 289 -16.18 8.17 8.79
C PHE A 289 -17.52 7.47 8.55
N GLU A 290 -18.49 8.16 7.96
CA GLU A 290 -19.81 7.59 7.64
C GLU A 290 -19.71 6.40 6.69
N THR A 291 -18.80 6.45 5.71
CA THR A 291 -18.54 5.32 4.80
C THR A 291 -18.03 4.10 5.57
N LEU A 292 -17.08 4.30 6.49
CA LEU A 292 -16.50 3.20 7.27
C LEU A 292 -17.54 2.59 8.22
N ILE A 293 -18.46 3.38 8.77
CA ILE A 293 -19.60 2.87 9.55
C ILE A 293 -20.52 2.03 8.67
N ALA A 294 -20.94 2.55 7.51
CA ALA A 294 -21.77 1.82 6.56
C ALA A 294 -21.12 0.48 6.14
N VAL A 295 -19.81 0.49 5.87
CA VAL A 295 -19.03 -0.70 5.56
C VAL A 295 -19.01 -1.69 6.74
N ALA A 296 -18.87 -1.20 7.97
CA ALA A 296 -18.91 -2.05 9.16
C ALA A 296 -20.30 -2.70 9.37
N ASP A 297 -21.37 -1.94 9.17
CA ASP A 297 -22.77 -2.41 9.27
C ASP A 297 -23.15 -3.40 8.18
N GLY A 298 -22.60 -3.25 6.98
CA GLY A 298 -22.79 -4.17 5.86
C GLY A 298 -22.27 -5.59 6.14
N GLY A 299 -21.57 -5.81 7.25
CA GLY A 299 -21.15 -7.11 7.71
C GLY A 299 -19.91 -7.61 6.97
N ILE A 300 -18.76 -6.96 7.20
CA ILE A 300 -17.45 -7.39 6.68
C ILE A 300 -17.17 -8.84 7.10
N ARG A 301 -17.51 -9.81 6.23
CA ARG A 301 -17.47 -11.25 6.53
C ARG A 301 -16.10 -11.91 6.38
N ARG A 302 -15.12 -11.21 5.78
CA ARG A 302 -13.99 -11.89 5.12
C ARG A 302 -12.75 -12.10 5.98
N ASP A 303 -12.33 -11.13 6.79
CA ASP A 303 -11.27 -11.35 7.78
C ASP A 303 -11.30 -10.35 8.94
N ASN A 304 -10.69 -10.76 10.06
CA ASN A 304 -10.56 -9.90 11.24
C ASN A 304 -9.64 -8.69 10.98
N SER A 305 -8.69 -8.77 10.05
CA SER A 305 -7.71 -7.71 9.78
C SER A 305 -8.37 -6.48 9.16
N THR A 306 -9.26 -6.67 8.21
CA THR A 306 -9.99 -5.63 7.49
C THR A 306 -11.04 -5.02 8.39
N ARG A 307 -11.75 -5.83 9.18
CA ARG A 307 -12.65 -5.31 10.23
C ARG A 307 -11.88 -4.47 11.26
N ASP A 308 -10.71 -4.93 11.70
CA ASP A 308 -9.86 -4.19 12.64
C ASP A 308 -9.33 -2.90 12.00
N SER A 309 -8.99 -2.92 10.72
CA SER A 309 -8.55 -1.73 9.97
C SER A 309 -9.66 -0.70 9.85
N VAL A 310 -10.87 -1.13 9.46
CA VAL A 310 -12.06 -0.26 9.39
C VAL A 310 -12.35 0.36 10.76
N ALA A 311 -12.38 -0.46 11.81
CA ALA A 311 -12.66 0.03 13.17
C ALA A 311 -11.56 0.95 13.71
N ALA A 312 -10.29 0.67 13.42
CA ALA A 312 -9.16 1.53 13.78
C ALA A 312 -9.26 2.91 13.12
N MET A 313 -9.52 2.94 11.81
CA MET A 313 -9.67 4.20 11.05
C MET A 313 -10.90 4.98 11.51
N ALA A 314 -12.05 4.31 11.66
CA ALA A 314 -13.27 4.95 12.16
C ALA A 314 -13.09 5.48 13.59
N SER A 315 -12.35 4.76 14.45
CA SER A 315 -11.99 5.22 15.79
C SER A 315 -11.12 6.47 15.76
N SER A 316 -10.17 6.55 14.83
CA SER A 316 -9.30 7.73 14.65
C SER A 316 -10.10 8.95 14.18
N LEU A 317 -10.93 8.77 13.14
CA LEU A 317 -11.80 9.82 12.60
C LEU A 317 -12.84 10.30 13.62
N HIS A 318 -13.41 9.40 14.43
CA HIS A 318 -14.33 9.77 15.51
C HIS A 318 -13.68 10.76 16.49
N GLY A 319 -12.43 10.51 16.88
CA GLY A 319 -11.66 11.41 17.74
C GLY A 319 -11.31 12.74 17.06
N PHE A 320 -10.90 12.68 15.78
CA PHE A 320 -10.58 13.88 14.99
C PHE A 320 -11.79 14.79 14.77
N LEU A 321 -12.97 14.21 14.55
CA LEU A 321 -14.24 14.94 14.37
C LEU A 321 -14.86 15.42 15.70
N HIS A 322 -14.20 15.18 16.84
CA HIS A 322 -14.68 15.53 18.17
C HIS A 322 -16.10 15.04 18.46
N LEU A 323 -16.44 13.85 17.96
CA LEU A 323 -17.77 13.28 18.18
C LEU A 323 -17.92 12.80 19.63
N GLY A 324 -19.12 12.95 20.18
CA GLY A 324 -19.42 12.50 21.54
C GLY A 324 -19.28 10.98 21.70
N GLY A 325 -18.96 10.52 22.92
CA GLY A 325 -18.85 9.09 23.22
C GLY A 325 -20.14 8.29 22.98
N SER A 326 -21.31 8.93 23.07
CA SER A 326 -22.61 8.33 22.75
C SER A 326 -22.79 7.99 21.27
N GLN A 327 -21.95 8.55 20.38
CA GLN A 327 -21.97 8.31 18.93
C GLN A 327 -20.95 7.22 18.52
N LEU A 328 -20.35 6.52 19.49
CA LEU A 328 -19.42 5.43 19.18
C LEU A 328 -20.19 4.25 18.61
N HIS A 329 -19.82 3.87 17.38
CA HIS A 329 -20.37 2.69 16.73
C HIS A 329 -19.97 1.41 17.50
N PRO A 330 -20.85 0.39 17.63
CA PRO A 330 -20.52 -0.86 18.32
C PRO A 330 -19.24 -1.54 17.82
N VAL A 331 -18.94 -1.44 16.51
CA VAL A 331 -17.69 -1.98 15.94
C VAL A 331 -16.45 -1.29 16.51
N ILE A 332 -16.52 0.02 16.75
CA ILE A 332 -15.44 0.83 17.31
C ILE A 332 -15.27 0.47 18.78
N VAL A 333 -16.37 0.35 19.53
CA VAL A 333 -16.35 -0.07 20.94
C VAL A 333 -15.68 -1.44 21.07
N ALA A 334 -16.16 -2.44 20.32
CA ALA A 334 -15.60 -3.79 20.35
C ALA A 334 -14.12 -3.85 19.92
N TYR A 335 -13.71 -3.00 18.97
CA TYR A 335 -12.31 -2.85 18.59
C TYR A 335 -11.48 -2.24 19.73
N ARG A 336 -11.95 -1.15 20.34
CA ARG A 336 -11.27 -0.48 21.45
C ARG A 336 -11.09 -1.41 22.63
N GLU A 337 -12.11 -2.17 23.03
CA GLU A 337 -12.04 -3.15 24.13
C GLU A 337 -11.03 -4.29 23.85
N ARG A 338 -10.92 -4.68 22.56
CA ARG A 338 -9.98 -5.72 22.12
C ARG A 338 -8.54 -5.23 22.06
N VAL A 339 -8.32 -4.02 21.54
CA VAL A 339 -6.98 -3.52 21.15
C VAL A 339 -6.40 -2.55 22.17
N LEU A 340 -7.21 -1.66 22.72
CA LEU A 340 -6.75 -0.70 23.72
C LEU A 340 -6.71 -1.41 25.09
N PRO A 341 -5.60 -1.32 25.82
CA PRO A 341 -5.63 -1.65 27.25
C PRO A 341 -6.62 -0.69 27.91
N VAL A 342 -7.59 -1.24 28.65
CA VAL A 342 -8.62 -0.45 29.33
C VAL A 342 -7.93 0.38 30.42
N ALA A 343 -7.53 1.61 30.09
CA ALA A 343 -7.32 2.64 31.08
C ALA A 343 -8.72 3.08 31.58
N SER A 344 -8.81 3.45 32.86
CA SER A 344 -10.07 3.56 33.59
C SER A 344 -11.14 4.44 32.90
N PRO A 345 -12.44 4.25 33.22
CA PRO A 345 -13.59 4.76 32.46
C PRO A 345 -13.70 6.28 32.29
N SER A 346 -12.79 7.08 32.83
CA SER A 346 -12.69 8.48 32.42
C SER A 346 -12.10 8.56 31.00
N LEU A 347 -12.92 8.95 30.02
CA LEU A 347 -12.54 9.24 28.62
C LEU A 347 -11.38 10.24 28.45
N ASN A 348 -10.96 10.90 29.54
CA ASN A 348 -9.80 11.79 29.61
C ASN A 348 -8.50 11.08 30.02
N GLN A 349 -8.52 9.77 30.28
CA GLN A 349 -7.35 9.07 30.78
C GLN A 349 -6.39 8.70 29.66
N ARG A 350 -5.19 9.24 29.80
CA ARG A 350 -4.03 9.14 28.93
C ARG A 350 -3.68 7.68 28.62
N TYR A 351 -3.15 7.46 27.43
CA TYR A 351 -2.58 6.20 26.99
C TYR A 351 -1.67 5.57 28.07
N THR A 352 -1.79 4.26 28.30
CA THR A 352 -0.88 3.55 29.19
C THR A 352 0.57 3.66 28.66
N PRO A 353 1.59 3.65 29.53
CA PRO A 353 2.99 3.66 29.10
C PRO A 353 3.32 2.56 28.07
N GLY A 354 2.74 1.37 28.26
CA GLY A 354 2.89 0.25 27.32
C GLY A 354 2.26 0.52 25.96
N TYR A 355 1.04 1.06 25.91
CA TYR A 355 0.39 1.44 24.65
C TYR A 355 1.24 2.49 23.92
N PHE A 356 1.61 3.56 24.62
CA PHE A 356 2.39 4.64 24.06
C PHE A 356 3.71 4.14 23.45
N THR A 357 4.45 3.33 24.22
CA THR A 357 5.70 2.72 23.78
C THR A 357 5.49 1.83 22.55
N SER A 358 4.41 1.06 22.52
CA SER A 358 4.11 0.20 21.36
C SER A 358 3.95 1.00 20.07
N VAL A 359 3.22 2.13 20.12
CA VAL A 359 2.95 2.96 18.94
C VAL A 359 4.23 3.61 18.46
N VAL A 360 5.00 4.23 19.36
CA VAL A 360 6.29 4.85 19.03
C VAL A 360 7.24 3.84 18.41
N LEU A 361 7.46 2.69 19.05
CA LEU A 361 8.42 1.70 18.55
C LEU A 361 7.96 1.06 17.24
N SER A 362 6.65 0.86 17.06
CA SER A 362 6.08 0.38 15.79
C SER A 362 6.36 1.37 14.66
N GLN A 363 6.18 2.66 14.92
CA GLN A 363 6.49 3.72 13.96
C GLN A 363 7.98 3.71 13.58
N TYR A 364 8.88 3.64 14.55
CA TYR A 364 10.32 3.53 14.27
C TYR A 364 10.70 2.29 13.47
N ALA A 365 10.08 1.14 13.76
CA ALA A 365 10.31 -0.08 13.00
C ALA A 365 9.87 0.06 11.53
N GLN A 366 8.88 0.91 11.25
CA GLN A 366 8.36 1.15 9.91
C GLN A 366 9.18 2.15 9.09
N LEU A 367 9.88 3.12 9.71
CA LEU A 367 10.48 4.26 9.00
C LEU A 367 11.76 3.99 8.17
N ARG A 368 12.33 2.79 8.23
CA ARG A 368 13.52 2.32 7.44
C ARG A 368 14.61 3.38 7.20
N ILE A 369 14.87 4.23 8.19
CA ILE A 369 15.87 5.29 8.15
C ILE A 369 17.04 4.97 9.07
N CYS A 370 18.19 5.56 8.79
CA CYS A 370 19.32 5.54 9.70
C CYS A 370 18.96 6.23 11.03
N GLY A 371 19.22 5.58 12.15
CA GLY A 371 19.05 6.16 13.50
C GLY A 371 20.10 7.20 13.87
N GLY A 372 21.16 7.34 13.06
CA GLY A 372 22.25 8.28 13.33
C GLY A 372 21.77 9.74 13.34
N PRO A 373 22.27 10.58 14.28
CA PRO A 373 21.87 11.98 14.34
C PRO A 373 22.21 12.72 13.05
N GLY A 374 21.24 13.51 12.56
CA GLY A 374 21.34 14.26 11.30
C GLY A 374 21.40 13.42 10.02
N CYS A 375 21.27 12.09 10.12
CA CYS A 375 21.37 11.21 8.96
C CYS A 375 19.98 10.91 8.39
N SER A 376 19.72 11.35 7.16
CA SER A 376 18.48 11.09 6.42
C SER A 376 18.55 9.85 5.50
N GLN A 377 19.63 9.06 5.61
CA GLN A 377 19.84 7.90 4.74
C GLN A 377 18.77 6.84 4.99
N ARG A 378 18.11 6.40 3.91
CA ARG A 378 17.04 5.40 3.92
C ARG A 378 17.55 4.05 3.44
N ALA A 379 16.92 2.96 3.86
CA ALA A 379 17.24 1.62 3.37
C ALA A 379 17.03 1.46 1.85
N THR A 380 16.20 2.33 1.25
CA THR A 380 15.90 2.36 -0.19
C THR A 380 16.84 3.25 -0.99
N ALA A 381 17.71 4.05 -0.35
CA ALA A 381 18.70 4.86 -1.05
C ALA A 381 19.77 3.94 -1.66
N THR A 382 19.56 3.55 -2.92
CA THR A 382 20.53 2.81 -3.73
C THR A 382 21.49 3.78 -4.39
N GLY A 383 22.76 3.76 -3.97
CA GLY A 383 23.84 4.16 -4.88
C GLY A 383 24.10 3.04 -5.90
N PRO A 384 24.70 3.34 -7.06
CA PRO A 384 25.01 2.34 -8.08
C PRO A 384 25.92 1.21 -7.59
N ASP A 385 26.78 1.49 -6.59
CA ASP A 385 27.81 0.54 -6.16
C ASP A 385 27.47 -0.27 -4.91
N GLU A 386 26.59 0.21 -4.02
CA GLU A 386 26.07 -0.57 -2.89
C GLU A 386 24.65 -0.13 -2.51
N PRO A 387 23.62 -1.01 -2.59
CA PRO A 387 22.32 -0.71 -2.00
C PRO A 387 22.50 -0.49 -0.50
N GLY A 388 22.05 0.68 0.00
CA GLY A 388 22.26 1.16 1.37
C GLY A 388 21.64 0.25 2.43
N LYS A 389 22.29 -0.88 2.72
CA LYS A 389 21.84 -1.82 3.76
C LYS A 389 22.08 -1.18 5.11
N LEU A 390 21.01 -0.77 5.77
CA LEU A 390 21.08 -0.37 7.17
C LEU A 390 21.45 -1.61 8.02
N ARG A 391 22.46 -1.46 8.87
CA ARG A 391 22.93 -2.49 9.80
C ARG A 391 22.23 -2.28 11.14
N ALA A 392 21.52 -3.29 11.62
CA ALA A 392 20.91 -3.25 12.94
C ALA A 392 21.97 -3.26 14.05
N CYS A 393 21.67 -2.62 15.18
CA CYS A 393 22.49 -2.71 16.37
C CYS A 393 22.56 -4.16 16.86
N SER A 394 23.77 -4.70 17.04
CA SER A 394 23.98 -6.12 17.40
C SER A 394 23.38 -6.52 18.75
N ARG A 395 23.07 -5.55 19.62
CA ARG A 395 22.53 -5.82 20.96
C ARG A 395 21.01 -5.85 20.99
N CYS A 396 20.35 -4.76 20.58
CA CYS A 396 18.88 -4.66 20.60
C CYS A 396 18.20 -5.14 19.31
N ASN A 397 18.94 -5.27 18.21
CA ASN A 397 18.45 -5.58 16.86
C ASN A 397 17.33 -4.66 16.33
N PHE A 398 17.11 -3.52 16.97
CA PHE A 398 16.03 -2.59 16.66
C PHE A 398 16.51 -1.39 15.84
N MET A 399 17.37 -0.56 16.41
CA MET A 399 17.91 0.62 15.71
C MET A 399 18.84 0.19 14.58
N GLN A 400 18.76 0.89 13.45
CA GLN A 400 19.53 0.57 12.24
C GLN A 400 20.37 1.76 11.80
N TYR A 401 21.55 1.50 11.25
CA TYR A 401 22.50 2.55 10.86
C TYR A 401 23.09 2.27 9.48
N CYS A 402 23.29 3.31 8.67
CA CYS A 402 23.95 3.17 7.37
C CYS A 402 25.46 2.91 7.50
N SER A 403 26.08 3.28 8.63
CA SER A 403 27.52 3.09 8.87
C SER A 403 27.85 2.95 10.36
N ARG A 404 29.04 2.42 10.66
CA ARG A 404 29.59 2.36 12.03
C ARG A 404 29.79 3.76 12.62
N GLY A 405 30.12 4.75 11.78
CA GLY A 405 30.27 6.14 12.21
C GLY A 405 28.95 6.74 12.71
N CYS A 406 27.85 6.51 11.99
CA CYS A 406 26.51 6.94 12.43
C CYS A 406 26.11 6.29 13.77
N GLN A 407 26.39 5.01 13.95
CA GLN A 407 26.15 4.31 15.22
C GLN A 407 26.99 4.89 16.37
N GLN A 408 28.27 5.18 16.13
CA GLN A 408 29.16 5.74 17.15
C GLN A 408 28.74 7.14 17.60
N ARG A 409 28.30 8.00 16.67
CA ARG A 409 27.75 9.33 17.00
C ARG A 409 26.50 9.23 17.85
N ASP A 410 25.52 8.43 17.41
CA ASP A 410 24.29 8.19 18.17
C ASP A 410 24.54 7.53 19.55
N TRP A 411 25.71 6.91 19.75
CA TRP A 411 26.13 6.34 21.02
C TRP A 411 26.84 7.34 21.95
N ARG A 412 27.54 8.35 21.40
CA ARG A 412 28.39 9.29 22.14
C ARG A 412 27.72 10.64 22.40
N ASP A 413 26.85 11.12 21.51
CA ASP A 413 26.32 12.50 21.49
C ASP A 413 25.32 12.82 22.63
N ALA A 414 25.26 12.00 23.68
CA ALA A 414 24.45 12.24 24.87
C ALA A 414 24.98 13.37 25.77
N ALA A 415 26.27 13.70 25.65
CA ALA A 415 26.99 14.47 26.65
C ALA A 415 26.71 15.98 26.63
N GLY A 416 25.88 16.49 25.71
CA GLY A 416 25.64 17.94 25.60
C GLY A 416 24.38 18.40 24.85
N GLY A 417 23.37 17.55 24.66
CA GLY A 417 22.17 17.93 23.89
C GLY A 417 20.86 17.36 24.43
N GLU A 418 19.74 18.01 24.09
CA GLU A 418 18.37 17.64 24.45
C GLU A 418 17.96 16.23 23.98
N ARG A 419 18.68 15.64 23.01
CA ARG A 419 18.35 14.36 22.39
C ARG A 419 18.87 13.17 23.20
N THR A 420 17.98 12.18 23.40
CA THR A 420 18.35 10.90 24.01
C THR A 420 19.17 10.03 23.03
N CYS A 421 20.39 9.69 23.43
CA CYS A 421 21.28 8.81 22.66
C CYS A 421 20.85 7.33 22.73
N HIS A 422 21.24 6.53 21.73
CA HIS A 422 20.93 5.10 21.72
C HIS A 422 21.58 4.32 22.87
N LYS A 423 22.71 4.80 23.42
CA LYS A 423 23.39 4.15 24.55
C LYS A 423 22.46 4.02 25.76
N ALA A 424 21.61 5.01 26.01
CA ALA A 424 20.63 4.99 27.11
C ALA A 424 19.40 4.13 26.78
N LEU A 425 18.92 4.16 25.53
CA LEU A 425 17.75 3.42 25.08
C LEU A 425 18.01 1.91 24.91
N CYS A 426 19.20 1.52 24.47
CA CYS A 426 19.52 0.15 24.07
C CYS A 426 19.31 -0.89 25.18
N PRO A 427 19.78 -0.68 26.43
CA PRO A 427 19.50 -1.61 27.55
C PRO A 427 18.00 -1.78 27.82
N ILE A 428 17.21 -0.71 27.71
CA ILE A 428 15.76 -0.71 27.95
C ILE A 428 15.07 -1.58 26.91
N LEU A 429 15.40 -1.40 25.63
CA LEU A 429 14.88 -2.26 24.56
C LEU A 429 15.25 -3.73 24.78
N CYS A 430 16.49 -4.02 25.17
CA CYS A 430 16.90 -5.39 25.51
C CYS A 430 16.09 -5.98 26.66
N LYS A 431 15.84 -5.20 27.72
CA LYS A 431 15.01 -5.59 28.86
C LYS A 431 13.58 -5.91 28.43
N MET A 432 12.97 -5.06 27.59
CA MET A 432 11.64 -5.29 27.02
C MET A 432 11.57 -6.56 26.17
N TRP A 433 12.54 -6.79 25.29
CA TRP A 433 12.59 -7.99 24.45
C TRP A 433 12.80 -9.27 25.27
N ALA A 434 13.63 -9.22 26.32
CA ALA A 434 13.81 -10.33 27.24
C ALA A 434 12.51 -10.67 28.01
N ALA A 435 11.67 -9.68 28.29
CA ALA A 435 10.34 -9.87 28.88
C ALA A 435 9.28 -10.36 27.88
N GLY A 436 9.65 -10.57 26.62
CA GLY A 436 8.77 -11.08 25.57
C GLY A 436 7.92 -10.01 24.88
N CYS A 437 8.27 -8.72 25.00
CA CYS A 437 7.68 -7.72 24.11
C CYS A 437 8.01 -8.06 22.65
N SER A 438 7.08 -7.83 21.74
CA SER A 438 7.29 -7.99 20.31
C SER A 438 6.48 -6.96 19.55
N LEU A 439 7.10 -6.31 18.57
CA LEU A 439 6.37 -5.47 17.60
C LEU A 439 5.81 -6.31 16.44
N GLN A 440 6.22 -7.57 16.34
CA GLN A 440 5.81 -8.49 15.29
C GLN A 440 4.79 -9.47 15.86
N ASN A 441 3.60 -9.51 15.26
CA ASN A 441 2.53 -10.47 15.55
C ASN A 441 1.90 -10.37 16.95
N GLN A 442 2.24 -9.35 17.74
CA GLN A 442 1.64 -9.11 19.05
C GLN A 442 0.66 -7.93 18.95
N ARG A 443 -0.52 -8.07 19.56
CA ARG A 443 -1.49 -6.95 19.63
C ARG A 443 -1.01 -5.92 20.64
N THR A 444 -1.42 -4.66 20.48
CA THR A 444 -1.04 -3.59 21.41
C THR A 444 -1.39 -3.88 22.87
N LYS A 445 -2.55 -4.50 23.13
CA LYS A 445 -2.95 -4.94 24.48
C LYS A 445 -1.98 -5.97 25.07
N GLU A 446 -1.57 -6.94 24.27
CA GLU A 446 -0.59 -7.96 24.66
C GLU A 446 0.78 -7.30 24.89
N PHE A 447 1.21 -6.38 24.02
CA PHE A 447 2.45 -5.63 24.17
C PHE A 447 2.47 -4.87 25.49
N SER A 448 1.35 -4.22 25.84
CA SER A 448 1.22 -3.44 27.08
C SER A 448 1.36 -4.34 28.31
N ALA A 449 0.73 -5.51 28.31
CA ALA A 449 0.88 -6.48 29.40
C ALA A 449 2.32 -7.02 29.52
N THR A 450 3.01 -7.27 28.40
CA THR A 450 4.44 -7.64 28.44
C THR A 450 5.33 -6.48 28.89
N PHE A 451 4.99 -5.24 28.54
CA PHE A 451 5.71 -4.05 28.96
C PHE A 451 5.64 -3.86 30.48
N GLU A 452 4.47 -4.08 31.08
CA GLU A 452 4.29 -4.05 32.54
C GLU A 452 5.14 -5.13 33.22
N ARG A 453 5.16 -6.36 32.68
CA ARG A 453 6.03 -7.44 33.18
C ARG A 453 7.52 -7.18 32.99
N ALA A 454 7.88 -6.30 32.05
CA ALA A 454 9.27 -5.91 31.85
C ALA A 454 9.80 -5.01 32.97
N ASP A 455 8.94 -4.53 33.89
CA ASP A 455 9.32 -3.70 35.03
C ASP A 455 10.14 -2.47 34.62
N ILE A 456 9.66 -1.77 33.58
CA ILE A 456 10.28 -0.53 33.09
C ILE A 456 10.01 0.58 34.10
N SER A 457 11.06 1.06 34.74
CA SER A 457 10.99 2.13 35.74
C SER A 457 10.52 3.45 35.11
N PRO A 458 9.97 4.39 35.90
CA PRO A 458 9.57 5.70 35.40
C PRO A 458 10.69 6.48 34.69
N SER A 459 11.94 6.35 35.17
CA SER A 459 13.09 7.00 34.54
C SER A 459 13.48 6.36 33.20
N GLU A 460 13.40 5.02 33.09
CA GLU A 460 13.56 4.31 31.81
C GLU A 460 12.45 4.69 30.82
N PHE A 461 11.20 4.82 31.28
CA PHE A 461 10.11 5.28 30.43
C PHE A 461 10.32 6.71 29.94
N GLN A 462 10.83 7.62 30.79
CA GLN A 462 11.19 8.97 30.39
C GLN A 462 12.27 8.99 29.30
N ILE A 463 13.21 8.04 29.30
CA ILE A 463 14.21 7.88 28.22
C ILE A 463 13.54 7.50 26.90
N ILE A 464 12.58 6.57 26.91
CA ILE A 464 11.79 6.22 25.71
C ILE A 464 11.04 7.45 25.19
N HIS A 465 10.37 8.17 26.09
CA HIS A 465 9.60 9.37 25.77
C HIS A 465 10.47 10.49 25.20
N ASN A 466 11.62 10.78 25.81
CA ASN A 466 12.58 11.77 25.33
C ASN A 466 13.15 11.38 23.96
N CYS A 467 13.42 10.09 23.74
CA CYS A 467 13.84 9.60 22.42
C CYS A 467 12.76 9.85 21.36
N ALA A 468 11.50 9.57 21.69
CA ALA A 468 10.36 9.79 20.81
C ALA A 468 10.17 11.29 20.48
N SER A 469 10.12 12.15 21.51
CA SER A 469 9.88 13.59 21.35
C SER A 469 10.99 14.32 20.58
N THR A 470 12.24 13.88 20.68
CA THR A 470 13.38 14.48 19.97
C THR A 470 13.65 13.84 18.61
N SER A 471 12.86 12.85 18.24
CA SER A 471 12.98 12.17 16.97
C SER A 471 12.47 13.02 15.83
N ALA A 472 13.35 13.32 14.88
CA ALA A 472 12.95 13.83 13.57
C ALA A 472 12.10 12.80 12.78
N ALA A 473 12.09 11.54 13.22
CA ALA A 473 11.34 10.46 12.58
C ALA A 473 9.83 10.53 12.87
N LEU A 474 9.44 11.10 14.02
CA LEU A 474 8.03 11.24 14.38
C LEU A 474 7.45 12.56 13.83
N PRO A 475 6.17 12.62 13.45
CA PRO A 475 5.53 13.88 13.03
C PRO A 475 5.40 14.89 14.18
N ASP A 476 5.33 16.19 13.86
CA ASP A 476 5.13 17.26 14.85
C ASP A 476 3.85 17.07 15.66
N ALA A 477 2.76 16.65 15.02
CA ALA A 477 1.50 16.37 15.71
C ALA A 477 1.68 15.28 16.79
N MET A 478 2.47 14.25 16.50
CA MET A 478 2.79 13.20 17.47
C MET A 478 3.69 13.74 18.58
N ARG A 479 4.72 14.52 18.24
CA ARG A 479 5.56 15.20 19.25
C ARG A 479 4.73 16.09 20.17
N ALA A 480 3.78 16.85 19.62
CA ALA A 480 2.88 17.70 20.39
C ALA A 480 1.98 16.87 21.33
N MET A 481 1.41 15.76 20.83
CA MET A 481 0.66 14.80 21.66
C MET A 481 1.53 14.20 22.77
N ILE A 482 2.79 13.87 22.46
CA ILE A 482 3.78 13.34 23.39
C ILE A 482 4.10 14.37 24.50
N LEU A 483 4.33 15.62 24.12
CA LEU A 483 4.69 16.71 25.04
C LEU A 483 3.50 17.17 25.89
N GLY A 484 2.28 17.18 25.34
CA GLY A 484 1.05 17.50 26.08
C GLY A 484 0.75 16.53 27.21
N ASN A 485 1.20 15.27 27.08
CA ASN A 485 1.01 14.24 28.11
C ASN A 485 1.97 14.36 29.32
N VAL A 486 3.03 15.17 29.25
CA VAL A 486 4.04 15.30 30.35
C VAL A 486 3.68 16.41 31.33
N ARG A 487 2.84 17.38 30.95
CA ARG A 487 2.61 18.61 31.74
C ARG A 487 1.58 18.47 32.88
N HIS A 488 1.06 17.27 33.13
CA HIS A 488 0.30 16.96 34.35
C HIS A 488 0.65 15.55 34.82
#